data_AF-A0A7X7JL99-F1
#
_entry.id   AF-A0A7X7JL99-F1
#
_cell.length_a   1.000
_cell.length_b   1.000
_cell.length_c   1.000
_cell.angle_alpha   90.00
_cell.angle_beta   90.00
_cell.angle_gamma   90.00
#
_symmetry.space_group_name_H-M   'P 1'
#
loop_
_entity.id
_entity.type
_entity.pdbx_description
1 polymer ?
#
loop_
_entity_poly.entity_id
_entity_poly.type
_entity_poly.pdbx_seq_one_letter_code
_entity_poly.pdbx_strand_id
1 'polypeptide(L)'
;MRYFTQPPLAVGAALAMMSPLALSGCPMGGELDRPGDFLGDDECDALPLFQQCSGGICHSGDDPSGTVELLAPGVEDRLIGVPASYANVRGGADACPTDAPELLVDPEDIERSLMLTKLTGTHACGDRMPFPPTPSFSKDEIDCVRKWIHRIVEAKASGNDTGPGGQGSEP
;
A
#
# COMPACT_ATOMS: atom_id res chain seq x y z
N MET A 1 -52.71 25.51 -16.16
CA MET A 1 -53.47 25.01 -17.33
C MET A 1 -52.91 25.60 -18.62
N ARG A 2 -52.06 24.86 -19.35
CA ARG A 2 -51.92 24.98 -20.82
C ARG A 2 -51.59 23.60 -21.41
N TYR A 3 -52.13 23.39 -22.59
CA TYR A 3 -52.51 22.14 -23.22
C TYR A 3 -51.34 21.31 -23.78
N PHE A 4 -51.61 19.99 -23.82
CA PHE A 4 -50.93 18.95 -24.61
C PHE A 4 -50.89 19.27 -26.11
N THR A 5 -49.78 18.97 -26.78
CA THR A 5 -49.79 18.42 -28.15
C THR A 5 -48.48 17.64 -28.41
N GLN A 6 -48.58 16.33 -28.69
CA GLN A 6 -47.49 15.46 -29.17
C GLN A 6 -47.47 15.40 -30.70
N PRO A 7 -46.29 15.17 -31.32
CA PRO A 7 -46.17 14.56 -32.65
C PRO A 7 -45.44 13.19 -32.62
N PRO A 8 -45.47 12.43 -33.74
CA PRO A 8 -45.75 10.99 -33.73
C PRO A 8 -44.53 10.05 -33.74
N LEU A 9 -44.81 8.82 -33.33
CA LEU A 9 -43.98 7.62 -33.44
C LEU A 9 -43.57 7.36 -34.90
N ALA A 10 -42.27 7.40 -35.18
CA ALA A 10 -41.67 6.82 -36.37
C ALA A 10 -41.12 5.43 -36.02
N VAL A 11 -41.80 4.41 -36.51
CA VAL A 11 -41.35 3.01 -36.54
C VAL A 11 -40.19 2.93 -37.54
N GLY A 12 -38.97 2.81 -37.02
CA GLY A 12 -37.77 2.55 -37.81
C GLY A 12 -37.16 1.22 -37.39
N ALA A 13 -37.49 0.16 -38.12
CA ALA A 13 -36.83 -1.13 -37.99
C ALA A 13 -35.39 -1.01 -38.49
N ALA A 14 -34.42 -1.02 -37.56
CA ALA A 14 -33.01 -1.15 -37.86
C ALA A 14 -32.54 -2.54 -37.46
N LEU A 15 -32.32 -3.38 -38.47
CA LEU A 15 -31.60 -4.65 -38.37
C LEU A 15 -30.19 -4.38 -37.84
N ALA A 16 -29.98 -4.60 -36.54
CA ALA A 16 -28.64 -4.60 -35.95
C ALA A 16 -27.94 -5.90 -36.36
N MET A 17 -26.94 -5.76 -37.24
CA MET A 17 -26.03 -6.84 -37.60
C MET A 17 -25.30 -7.33 -36.34
N MET A 18 -25.42 -8.63 -36.06
CA MET A 18 -24.63 -9.32 -35.05
C MET A 18 -23.16 -9.34 -35.50
N SER A 19 -22.33 -8.47 -34.91
CA SER A 19 -20.88 -8.51 -35.09
C SER A 19 -20.28 -9.47 -34.05
N PRO A 20 -19.63 -10.57 -34.47
CA PRO A 20 -18.88 -11.40 -33.53
C PRO A 20 -17.61 -10.66 -33.12
N LEU A 21 -17.56 -10.20 -31.86
CA LEU A 21 -16.32 -9.82 -31.21
C LEU A 21 -15.43 -11.07 -31.14
N ALA A 22 -14.46 -11.14 -32.05
CA ALA A 22 -13.37 -12.09 -31.96
C ALA A 22 -12.66 -11.85 -30.62
N LEU A 23 -12.70 -12.86 -29.75
CA LEU A 23 -11.99 -12.92 -28.48
C LEU A 23 -10.50 -13.12 -28.78
N SER A 24 -9.82 -12.09 -29.31
CA SER A 24 -8.39 -12.11 -29.52
C SER A 24 -7.67 -11.78 -28.20
N GLY A 25 -7.19 -12.83 -27.54
CA GLY A 25 -5.93 -12.82 -26.81
C GLY A 25 -5.89 -12.07 -25.48
N CYS A 26 -5.97 -12.81 -24.38
CA CYS A 26 -4.94 -12.61 -23.36
C CYS A 26 -3.62 -13.08 -24.02
N PRO A 27 -2.59 -12.23 -24.22
CA PRO A 27 -1.30 -12.73 -24.65
C PRO A 27 -0.85 -13.79 -23.64
N MET A 28 -0.71 -15.04 -24.09
CA MET A 28 -0.09 -16.08 -23.27
C MET A 28 1.37 -15.69 -23.06
N GLY A 29 1.74 -15.53 -21.79
CA GLY A 29 3.14 -15.56 -21.35
C GLY A 29 3.89 -14.26 -21.53
N GLY A 30 3.71 -13.34 -20.59
CA GLY A 30 4.84 -12.51 -20.19
C GLY A 30 5.83 -13.41 -19.46
N GLU A 31 7.00 -13.64 -20.06
CA GLU A 31 8.16 -14.15 -19.31
C GLU A 31 8.59 -13.05 -18.34
N LEU A 32 8.75 -13.38 -17.07
CA LEU A 32 9.27 -12.43 -16.10
C LEU A 32 10.78 -12.37 -16.34
N ASP A 33 11.35 -11.18 -16.54
CA ASP A 33 12.80 -11.03 -16.74
C ASP A 33 13.61 -11.59 -15.56
N ARG A 34 12.97 -11.82 -14.41
CA ARG A 34 13.50 -12.56 -13.25
C ARG A 34 12.38 -13.32 -12.53
N PRO A 35 12.05 -14.57 -12.91
CA PRO A 35 11.01 -15.33 -12.21
C PRO A 35 11.39 -15.63 -10.75
N GLY A 36 12.70 -15.64 -10.42
CA GLY A 36 13.20 -15.78 -9.05
C GLY A 36 12.91 -14.59 -8.13
N ASP A 37 12.60 -13.40 -8.66
CA ASP A 37 12.15 -12.25 -7.86
C ASP A 37 10.69 -12.41 -7.39
N PHE A 38 9.94 -13.31 -8.04
CA PHE A 38 8.52 -13.57 -7.77
C PHE A 38 8.25 -14.97 -7.20
N LEU A 39 9.25 -15.87 -7.29
CA LEU A 39 9.21 -17.25 -6.79
C LEU A 39 10.28 -17.45 -5.71
N GLY A 40 10.46 -16.45 -4.83
CA GLY A 40 11.30 -16.57 -3.66
C GLY A 40 10.74 -17.62 -2.70
N ASP A 41 11.16 -18.86 -2.88
CA ASP A 41 11.05 -19.91 -1.87
C ASP A 41 11.68 -19.35 -0.56
N ASP A 42 10.88 -19.18 0.49
CA ASP A 42 11.23 -18.55 1.78
C ASP A 42 11.26 -17.00 1.88
N GLU A 43 10.79 -16.25 0.87
CA GLU A 43 10.72 -14.79 0.96
C GLU A 43 9.41 -14.32 1.59
N CYS A 44 9.49 -13.78 2.81
CA CYS A 44 8.29 -13.28 3.47
C CYS A 44 7.81 -11.97 2.85
N ASP A 45 6.59 -11.98 2.31
CA ASP A 45 5.89 -10.80 1.82
C ASP A 45 5.07 -10.17 2.96
N ALA A 46 5.48 -8.98 3.39
CA ALA A 46 4.84 -8.27 4.49
C ALA A 46 3.61 -7.46 4.06
N LEU A 47 3.45 -7.13 2.77
CA LEU A 47 2.36 -6.29 2.30
C LEU A 47 0.96 -6.90 2.60
N PRO A 48 0.74 -8.22 2.42
CA PRO A 48 -0.52 -8.86 2.83
C PRO A 48 -0.80 -8.74 4.32
N LEU A 49 0.23 -8.68 5.17
CA LEU A 49 0.06 -8.53 6.62
C LEU A 49 -0.52 -7.16 6.98
N PHE A 50 -0.27 -6.12 6.18
CA PHE A 50 -0.78 -4.78 6.45
C PHE A 50 -2.28 -4.61 6.15
N GLN A 51 -2.92 -5.60 5.52
CA GLN A 51 -4.37 -5.56 5.26
C GLN A 51 -5.19 -5.40 6.56
N GLN A 52 -4.74 -5.98 7.68
CA GLN A 52 -5.42 -5.82 8.97
C GLN A 52 -5.16 -4.46 9.65
N CYS A 53 -4.22 -3.67 9.14
CA CYS A 53 -3.98 -2.30 9.56
C CYS A 53 -4.85 -1.30 8.77
N SER A 54 -5.58 -1.78 7.76
CA SER A 54 -6.45 -0.97 6.92
C SER A 54 -7.72 -0.51 7.63
N GLY A 55 -8.31 0.56 7.11
CA GLY A 55 -9.50 1.21 7.64
C GLY A 55 -9.34 2.73 7.56
N GLY A 56 -10.43 3.44 7.26
CA GLY A 56 -10.42 4.87 6.90
C GLY A 56 -9.82 5.84 7.93
N ILE A 57 -9.55 5.37 9.15
CA ILE A 57 -8.90 6.15 10.22
C ILE A 57 -7.54 5.55 10.60
N CYS A 58 -7.31 4.26 10.36
CA CYS A 58 -6.13 3.55 10.87
C CYS A 58 -4.93 3.77 9.94
N HIS A 59 -4.87 3.08 8.80
CA HIS A 59 -3.76 3.24 7.85
C HIS A 59 -4.22 3.16 6.39
N SER A 60 -5.43 3.67 6.12
CA SER A 60 -5.90 3.86 4.75
C SER A 60 -6.79 5.10 4.59
N GLY A 61 -6.87 5.65 3.38
CA GLY A 61 -7.78 6.74 3.01
C GLY A 61 -7.13 8.13 3.02
N ASP A 62 -7.95 9.18 3.11
CA ASP A 62 -7.50 10.57 2.93
C ASP A 62 -6.71 11.13 4.12
N ASP A 63 -7.05 10.73 5.35
CA ASP A 63 -6.42 11.22 6.60
C ASP A 63 -6.04 10.09 7.58
N PRO A 64 -5.18 9.13 7.18
CA PRO A 64 -4.81 7.99 8.03
C PRO A 64 -3.98 8.42 9.25
N SER A 65 -3.94 7.56 10.28
CA SER A 65 -3.09 7.77 11.46
C SER A 65 -1.62 7.92 11.07
N GLY A 66 -0.98 8.94 11.62
CA GLY A 66 0.41 9.32 11.33
C GLY A 66 0.63 9.74 9.88
N THR A 67 -0.44 10.05 9.13
CA THR A 67 -0.41 10.28 7.66
C THR A 67 0.18 9.11 6.88
N VAL A 68 0.10 7.89 7.44
CA VAL A 68 0.67 6.67 6.83
C VAL A 68 -0.44 5.84 6.18
N GLU A 69 -0.40 5.77 4.85
CA GLU A 69 -1.24 4.89 4.03
C GLU A 69 -0.42 3.66 3.62
N LEU A 70 -0.75 2.49 4.16
CA LEU A 70 0.05 1.26 4.01
C LEU A 70 -0.33 0.40 2.80
N LEU A 71 -1.49 0.65 2.19
CA LEU A 71 -2.03 -0.19 1.12
C LEU A 71 -1.94 0.43 -0.27
N ALA A 72 -1.72 1.74 -0.37
CA ALA A 72 -1.56 2.37 -1.67
C ALA A 72 -0.22 1.97 -2.34
N PRO A 73 -0.20 1.79 -3.67
CA PRO A 73 1.02 1.48 -4.42
C PRO A 73 2.19 2.44 -4.10
N GLY A 74 3.42 1.94 -4.13
CA GLY A 74 4.62 2.71 -3.79
C GLY A 74 4.65 3.13 -2.31
N VAL A 75 4.23 2.22 -1.42
CA VAL A 75 4.26 2.47 0.03
C VAL A 75 5.70 2.56 0.54
N GLU A 76 6.60 1.79 -0.05
CA GLU A 76 8.02 1.68 0.30
C GLU A 76 8.70 3.04 0.30
N ASP A 77 8.51 3.82 -0.78
CA ASP A 77 9.10 5.15 -0.93
C ASP A 77 8.54 6.19 0.03
N ARG A 78 7.32 5.97 0.53
CA ARG A 78 6.66 6.86 1.48
C ARG A 78 7.02 6.53 2.93
N LEU A 79 7.81 5.47 3.17
CA LEU A 79 8.23 5.05 4.50
C LEU A 79 9.72 5.29 4.74
N ILE A 80 10.57 5.01 3.75
CA ILE A 80 12.03 5.02 3.95
C ILE A 80 12.55 6.45 4.11
N GLY A 81 13.16 6.74 5.26
CA GLY A 81 13.74 8.05 5.56
C GLY A 81 12.72 9.15 5.80
N VAL A 82 11.45 8.80 5.95
CA VAL A 82 10.36 9.77 6.13
C VAL A 82 10.14 10.02 7.63
N PRO A 83 10.19 11.29 8.11
CA PRO A 83 9.87 11.62 9.50
C PRO A 83 8.39 11.35 9.84
N ALA A 84 8.13 10.86 11.06
CA ALA A 84 6.77 10.65 11.54
C ALA A 84 6.00 11.96 11.78
N SER A 85 4.72 12.04 11.38
CA SER A 85 3.90 13.25 11.57
C SER A 85 3.04 13.25 12.85
N TYR A 86 2.87 12.09 13.50
CA TYR A 86 2.01 11.84 14.67
C TYR A 86 0.58 12.44 14.62
N ALA A 87 0.09 12.86 13.44
CA ALA A 87 -1.27 13.33 13.26
C ALA A 87 -2.27 12.17 13.45
N ASN A 88 -3.44 12.46 14.01
CA ASN A 88 -4.51 11.47 14.20
C ASN A 88 -4.09 10.21 14.98
N VAL A 89 -3.01 10.29 15.78
CA VAL A 89 -2.52 9.16 16.57
C VAL A 89 -3.49 8.82 17.69
N ARG A 90 -3.97 7.59 17.66
CA ARG A 90 -4.76 7.02 18.76
C ARG A 90 -3.91 6.91 20.03
N GLY A 91 -4.48 7.29 21.17
CA GLY A 91 -3.76 7.41 22.44
C GLY A 91 -3.18 8.81 22.69
N GLY A 92 -3.36 9.73 21.73
CA GLY A 92 -2.91 11.12 21.83
C GLY A 92 -1.46 11.33 21.37
N ALA A 93 -1.18 12.55 20.90
CA ALA A 93 0.13 12.95 20.39
C ALA A 93 1.01 13.66 21.44
N ASP A 94 0.48 13.96 22.63
CA ASP A 94 1.13 14.83 23.62
C ASP A 94 2.48 14.29 24.13
N ALA A 95 2.64 12.96 24.15
CA ALA A 95 3.88 12.30 24.56
C ALA A 95 4.81 11.96 23.38
N CYS A 96 4.41 12.28 22.15
CA CYS A 96 5.20 11.95 20.96
C CYS A 96 6.36 12.94 20.77
N PRO A 97 7.53 12.48 20.31
CA PRO A 97 8.70 13.34 20.10
C PRO A 97 8.51 14.21 18.84
N THR A 98 7.79 15.32 18.97
CA THR A 98 7.45 16.20 17.82
C THR A 98 8.59 17.12 17.38
N ASP A 99 9.53 17.46 18.27
CA ASP A 99 10.70 18.30 17.94
C ASP A 99 11.75 17.56 17.09
N ALA A 100 11.85 16.25 17.29
CA ALA A 100 12.78 15.35 16.60
C ALA A 100 12.08 14.00 16.37
N PRO A 101 11.15 13.93 15.41
CA PRO A 101 10.40 12.71 15.14
C PRO A 101 11.34 11.60 14.65
N GLU A 102 11.02 10.37 15.04
CA GLU A 102 11.68 9.20 14.46
C GLU A 102 11.29 9.03 12.99
N LEU A 103 12.07 8.24 12.26
CA LEU A 103 11.76 7.86 10.89
C LEU A 103 10.75 6.69 10.89
N LEU A 104 9.80 6.72 9.95
CA LEU A 104 8.84 5.63 9.73
C LEU A 104 9.56 4.31 9.47
N VAL A 105 10.52 4.36 8.54
CA VAL A 105 11.59 3.38 8.35
C VAL A 105 12.92 4.12 8.39
N ASP A 106 13.78 3.76 9.33
CA ASP A 106 15.13 4.27 9.47
C ASP A 106 16.08 3.41 8.62
N PRO A 107 16.68 3.98 7.55
CA PRO A 107 17.57 3.23 6.67
C PRO A 107 18.97 2.99 7.29
N GLU A 108 19.34 3.72 8.35
CA GLU A 108 20.62 3.55 9.04
C GLU A 108 20.53 2.53 10.18
N ASP A 109 19.38 2.43 10.85
CA ASP A 109 19.12 1.47 11.92
C ASP A 109 17.67 0.98 11.92
N ILE A 110 17.44 -0.16 11.27
CA ILE A 110 16.08 -0.71 11.07
C ILE A 110 15.33 -0.93 12.38
N GLU A 111 15.99 -1.36 13.47
CA GLU A 111 15.32 -1.61 14.75
C GLU A 111 14.78 -0.32 15.40
N ARG A 112 15.31 0.86 15.00
CA ARG A 112 14.82 2.16 15.45
C ARG A 112 13.64 2.68 14.65
N SER A 113 13.27 2.01 13.56
CA SER A 113 12.12 2.37 12.72
C SER A 113 10.84 2.43 13.55
N LEU A 114 10.09 3.52 13.42
CA LEU A 114 8.82 3.70 14.13
C LEU A 114 7.85 2.53 13.83
N MET A 115 7.86 2.00 12.61
CA MET A 115 7.04 0.85 12.24
C MET A 115 7.29 -0.36 13.17
N LEU A 116 8.54 -0.71 13.45
CA LEU A 116 8.86 -1.86 14.32
C LEU A 116 8.57 -1.57 15.79
N THR A 117 8.85 -0.36 16.27
CA THR A 117 8.56 0.00 17.67
C THR A 117 7.05 0.06 17.94
N LYS A 118 6.23 0.42 16.96
CA LYS A 118 4.77 0.34 17.04
C LYS A 118 4.25 -1.11 17.06
N LEU A 119 4.82 -2.01 16.25
CA LEU A 119 4.43 -3.43 16.23
C LEU A 119 4.81 -4.17 17.53
N THR A 120 5.98 -3.83 18.07
CA THR A 120 6.50 -4.41 19.32
C THR A 120 5.97 -3.73 20.57
N GLY A 121 5.34 -2.56 20.45
CA GLY A 121 4.77 -1.81 21.57
C GLY A 121 5.80 -1.13 22.46
N THR A 122 6.98 -0.82 21.91
CA THR A 122 8.10 -0.22 22.64
C THR A 122 8.20 1.30 22.44
N HIS A 123 7.43 1.86 21.51
CA HIS A 123 7.41 3.30 21.25
C HIS A 123 6.74 4.08 22.39
N ALA A 124 7.20 5.32 22.62
CA ALA A 124 6.88 6.10 23.81
C ALA A 124 5.45 6.66 23.85
N CYS A 125 4.81 6.84 22.70
CA CYS A 125 3.49 7.46 22.60
C CYS A 125 2.53 6.70 21.68
N GLY A 126 1.24 7.01 21.81
CA GLY A 126 0.17 6.36 21.06
C GLY A 126 0.05 4.87 21.36
N ASP A 127 -0.98 4.25 20.79
CA ASP A 127 -1.22 2.84 21.04
C ASP A 127 -0.25 1.93 20.25
N ARG A 128 0.01 0.74 20.81
CA ARG A 128 0.65 -0.37 20.10
C ARG A 128 -0.20 -0.78 18.89
N MET A 129 0.47 -1.12 17.80
CA MET A 129 -0.18 -1.65 16.58
C MET A 129 0.13 -3.15 16.40
N PRO A 130 -0.77 -3.91 15.76
CA PRO A 130 -2.17 -3.59 15.49
C PRO A 130 -2.95 -3.33 16.79
N PHE A 131 -3.84 -2.34 16.77
CA PHE A 131 -4.64 -1.97 17.93
C PHE A 131 -5.82 -2.94 18.12
N PRO A 132 -6.15 -3.37 19.36
CA PRO A 132 -7.31 -4.23 19.61
C PRO A 132 -8.63 -3.67 19.05
N PRO A 133 -9.53 -4.52 18.52
CA PRO A 133 -9.56 -5.98 18.64
C PRO A 133 -8.70 -6.72 17.60
N THR A 134 -7.96 -6.02 16.74
CA THR A 134 -7.09 -6.65 15.75
C THR A 134 -6.01 -7.47 16.46
N PRO A 135 -5.81 -8.75 16.07
CA PRO A 135 -4.76 -9.58 16.65
C PRO A 135 -3.40 -8.94 16.46
N SER A 136 -2.58 -9.02 17.50
CA SER A 136 -1.17 -8.68 17.40
C SER A 136 -0.46 -9.63 16.45
N PHE A 137 0.53 -9.11 15.72
CA PHE A 137 1.46 -9.96 14.99
C PHE A 137 2.21 -10.90 15.95
N SER A 138 2.36 -12.13 15.50
CA SER A 138 3.28 -13.13 16.03
C SER A 138 4.73 -12.70 15.83
N LYS A 139 5.65 -13.42 16.48
CA LYS A 139 7.08 -13.20 16.29
C LYS A 139 7.49 -13.38 14.83
N ASP A 140 6.97 -14.40 14.16
CA ASP A 140 7.32 -14.71 12.78
C ASP A 140 6.80 -13.64 11.80
N GLU A 141 5.62 -13.07 12.06
CA GLU A 141 5.08 -11.93 11.29
C GLU A 141 5.87 -10.64 11.53
N ILE A 142 6.35 -10.38 12.75
CA ILE A 142 7.25 -9.24 13.00
C ILE A 142 8.59 -9.47 12.30
N ASP A 143 9.13 -10.68 12.35
CA ASP A 143 10.37 -11.05 11.66
C ASP A 143 10.19 -10.94 10.12
N CYS A 144 8.99 -11.21 9.61
CA CYS A 144 8.61 -10.96 8.22
C CYS A 144 8.68 -9.47 7.84
N VAL A 145 8.03 -8.60 8.63
CA VAL A 145 8.06 -7.15 8.41
C VAL A 145 9.49 -6.64 8.45
N ARG A 146 10.32 -7.12 9.40
CA ARG A 146 11.73 -6.76 9.47
C ARG A 146 12.49 -7.13 8.19
N LYS A 147 12.32 -8.36 7.70
CA LYS A 147 12.95 -8.81 6.43
C LYS A 147 12.50 -7.95 5.26
N TRP A 148 11.22 -7.60 5.19
CA TRP A 148 10.69 -6.71 4.16
C TRP A 148 11.31 -5.30 4.24
N ILE A 149 11.43 -4.71 5.44
CA ILE A 149 12.11 -3.42 5.64
C ILE A 149 13.57 -3.48 5.14
N HIS A 150 14.31 -4.54 5.47
CA HIS A 150 15.68 -4.71 4.96
C HIS A 150 15.73 -4.67 3.43
N ARG A 151 14.85 -5.42 2.76
CA ARG A 151 14.84 -5.48 1.29
C ARG A 151 14.54 -4.12 0.65
N ILE A 152 13.56 -3.38 1.16
CA ILE A 152 13.19 -2.09 0.55
C ILE A 152 14.27 -1.01 0.79
N VAL A 153 14.98 -1.06 1.92
CA VAL A 153 16.12 -0.18 2.21
C VAL A 153 17.29 -0.49 1.28
N GLU A 154 17.63 -1.78 1.11
CA GLU A 154 18.69 -2.22 0.19
C GLU A 154 18.37 -1.85 -1.27
N ALA A 155 17.12 -2.07 -1.70
CA ALA A 155 16.65 -1.70 -3.03
C ALA A 155 16.83 -0.19 -3.28
N LYS A 156 16.36 0.66 -2.36
CA LYS A 156 16.52 2.12 -2.44
C LYS A 156 17.99 2.54 -2.49
N ALA A 157 18.85 1.92 -1.69
CA ALA A 157 20.28 2.20 -1.68
C ALA A 157 20.97 1.82 -3.00
N SER A 158 20.51 0.77 -3.67
CA SER A 158 21.03 0.32 -4.96
C SER A 158 20.52 1.12 -6.16
N GLY A 159 19.56 2.04 -5.97
CA GLY A 159 18.91 2.76 -7.06
C GLY A 159 18.00 1.88 -7.93
N ASN A 160 17.71 0.65 -7.49
CA ASN A 160 16.63 -0.14 -8.04
C ASN A 160 15.34 0.36 -7.38
N ASP A 161 14.64 1.28 -8.04
CA ASP A 161 13.25 1.59 -7.71
C ASP A 161 12.42 0.33 -7.96
N THR A 162 12.17 -0.44 -6.90
CA THR A 162 11.24 -1.59 -6.93
C THR A 162 9.79 -1.07 -6.94
N GLY A 163 9.46 -0.25 -7.94
CA GLY A 163 8.09 0.12 -8.24
C GLY A 163 7.42 -0.99 -9.05
N PRO A 164 6.14 -1.30 -8.81
CA PRO A 164 5.40 -2.18 -9.71
C PRO A 164 5.10 -1.41 -11.00
N GLY A 165 5.98 -1.55 -12.00
CA GLY A 165 5.67 -1.25 -13.41
C GLY A 165 6.49 -0.15 -14.09
N GLY A 166 7.45 -0.59 -14.91
CA GLY A 166 7.69 -0.12 -16.27
C GLY A 166 8.23 1.30 -16.51
N GLN A 167 9.40 1.40 -17.13
CA GLN A 167 9.52 1.57 -18.58
C GLN A 167 11.01 1.63 -18.99
N GLY A 168 11.44 0.61 -19.73
CA GLY A 168 12.69 0.66 -20.48
C GLY A 168 12.59 1.76 -21.53
N SER A 169 13.48 2.73 -21.44
CA SER A 169 13.71 3.72 -22.48
C SER A 169 15.07 3.43 -23.08
N GLU A 170 15.10 2.92 -24.31
CA GLU A 170 16.25 3.05 -25.22
C GLU A 170 15.73 2.98 -26.66
N PRO A 171 16.42 3.59 -27.64
CA PRO A 171 17.68 4.33 -27.55
C PRO A 171 17.57 5.85 -27.76
#